data_AF-J3D8H8-F1
#
_entry.id   AF-J3D8H8-F1
#
_cell.length_a   1.000
_cell.length_b   1.000
_cell.length_c   1.000
_cell.angle_alpha   90.00
_cell.angle_beta   90.00
_cell.angle_gamma   90.00
#
_symmetry.space_group_name_H-M   'P 1'
#
loop_
_entity.id
_entity.type
_entity.pdbx_description
1 polymer ?
#
loop_
_entity_poly.entity_id
_entity_poly.type
_entity_poly.pdbx_seq_one_letter_code
_entity_poly.pdbx_strand_id
1 'polypeptide(L)'
;MTTKDDWPREKRWKDLYIRSTKVARAEQLGLDYPRTTAKQLVQKEETARSTERLKVLFVCSRNQWRSPTAEQLWRKHPQLLTRSGGTSPNARHTVSVEDIRWSDVILVMEEKHKSRLTAEFTRLLDGKTVHVLDIPDDYKFMDKELIEMLEQCVPSILGIE
;
A
#
# COMPACT_ATOMS: atom_id res chain seq x y z
N MET A 1 31.59 -25.22 -59.44
CA MET A 1 32.03 -25.09 -58.05
C MET A 1 31.23 -23.97 -57.42
N THR A 2 30.09 -24.26 -56.81
CA THR A 2 29.31 -23.29 -56.02
C THR A 2 29.95 -23.17 -54.64
N THR A 3 30.51 -22.01 -54.34
CA THR A 3 31.09 -21.69 -53.04
C THR A 3 29.99 -21.65 -51.97
N LYS A 4 30.30 -22.14 -50.77
CA LYS A 4 29.38 -22.23 -49.61
C LYS A 4 28.74 -20.89 -49.19
N ASP A 5 29.21 -19.77 -49.74
CA ASP A 5 28.73 -18.40 -49.50
C ASP A 5 27.40 -18.05 -50.19
N ASP A 6 26.89 -18.88 -51.12
CA ASP A 6 25.61 -18.64 -51.80
C ASP A 6 24.37 -19.10 -50.99
N TRP A 7 24.55 -19.64 -49.77
CA TRP A 7 23.42 -20.03 -48.94
C TRP A 7 22.78 -18.80 -48.29
N PRO A 8 21.46 -18.56 -48.45
CA PRO A 8 20.79 -17.44 -47.80
C PRO A 8 21.08 -17.47 -46.31
N ARG A 9 21.69 -16.40 -45.78
CA ARG A 9 21.99 -16.25 -44.35
C ARG A 9 20.78 -16.73 -43.55
N GLU A 10 20.98 -17.72 -42.68
CA GLU A 10 19.92 -18.26 -41.82
C GLU A 10 19.19 -17.08 -41.18
N LYS A 11 17.90 -16.95 -41.52
CA LYS A 11 17.04 -15.91 -40.95
C LYS A 11 17.20 -16.00 -39.44
N ARG A 12 17.62 -14.93 -38.77
CA ARG A 12 17.60 -14.91 -37.30
C ARG A 12 16.14 -14.88 -36.89
N TRP A 13 15.56 -16.05 -36.63
CA TRP A 13 14.13 -16.22 -36.28
C TRP A 13 13.73 -15.36 -35.06
N LYS A 14 14.69 -15.02 -34.19
CA LYS A 14 14.53 -14.08 -33.07
C LYS A 14 14.22 -12.64 -33.53
N ASP A 15 14.73 -12.22 -34.69
CA ASP A 15 14.51 -10.87 -35.27
C ASP A 15 13.16 -10.77 -36.01
N LEU A 16 12.57 -11.91 -36.42
CA LEU A 16 11.23 -11.98 -37.02
C LEU A 16 10.10 -11.87 -35.99
N TYR A 17 10.40 -12.18 -34.73
CA TYR A 17 9.42 -12.38 -33.65
C TYR A 17 9.48 -11.28 -32.58
N ILE A 18 9.83 -10.06 -32.97
CA ILE A 18 9.77 -8.90 -32.08
C ILE A 18 8.30 -8.61 -31.75
N ARG A 19 7.98 -8.18 -30.53
CA ARG A 19 6.61 -7.88 -30.10
C ARG A 19 5.90 -6.91 -31.06
N SER A 20 6.62 -5.97 -31.66
CA SER A 20 6.10 -5.03 -32.66
C SER A 20 5.60 -5.71 -33.93
N THR A 21 6.27 -6.75 -34.43
CA THR A 21 5.85 -7.48 -35.64
C THR A 21 4.61 -8.34 -35.37
N LYS A 22 4.47 -8.88 -34.15
CA LYS A 22 3.25 -9.59 -33.71
C LYS A 22 2.03 -8.67 -33.60
N VAL A 23 2.21 -7.48 -33.02
CA VAL A 23 1.15 -6.48 -32.90
C VAL A 23 0.69 -6.01 -34.28
N ALA A 24 1.63 -5.65 -35.17
CA ALA A 24 1.31 -5.21 -36.53
C ALA A 24 0.61 -6.29 -37.36
N ARG A 25 1.04 -7.57 -37.22
CA ARG A 25 0.41 -8.69 -37.92
C ARG A 25 -0.99 -9.00 -37.39
N ALA A 26 -1.23 -8.85 -36.10
CA ALA A 26 -2.57 -9.01 -35.54
C ALA A 26 -3.53 -7.92 -36.02
N GLU A 27 -3.07 -6.67 -36.11
CA GLU A 27 -3.83 -5.54 -36.67
C GLU A 27 -4.22 -5.78 -38.14
N GLN A 28 -3.29 -6.31 -38.97
CA GLN A 28 -3.59 -6.70 -40.36
C GLN A 28 -4.63 -7.83 -40.48
N LEU A 29 -4.67 -8.75 -39.50
CA LEU A 29 -5.60 -9.88 -39.47
C LEU A 29 -6.92 -9.54 -38.77
N GLY A 30 -7.09 -8.30 -38.27
CA GLY A 30 -8.25 -7.91 -37.46
C GLY A 30 -8.38 -8.67 -36.15
N LEU A 31 -7.30 -9.29 -35.69
CA LEU A 31 -7.24 -10.03 -34.42
C LEU A 31 -6.80 -9.08 -33.31
N ASP A 32 -7.55 -9.03 -32.21
CA ASP A 32 -7.15 -8.25 -31.03
C ASP A 32 -5.96 -8.95 -30.35
N TYR A 33 -4.76 -8.37 -30.50
CA TYR A 33 -3.58 -8.82 -29.77
C TYR A 33 -3.37 -7.92 -28.56
N PRO A 34 -3.57 -8.43 -27.34
CA PRO A 34 -3.56 -7.59 -26.16
C PRO A 34 -2.16 -6.97 -26.01
N ARG A 35 -2.11 -5.63 -26.10
CA ARG A 35 -0.87 -4.85 -25.88
C ARG A 35 -0.31 -5.08 -24.48
N THR A 36 -1.15 -5.53 -23.56
CA THR A 36 -0.89 -5.78 -22.15
C THR A 36 -1.01 -7.28 -21.86
N THR A 37 -0.02 -7.88 -21.21
CA THR A 37 -0.08 -9.31 -20.85
C THR A 37 -1.19 -9.54 -19.81
N ALA A 38 -1.81 -10.72 -19.77
CA ALA A 38 -2.78 -11.10 -18.73
C ALA A 38 -2.27 -10.80 -17.30
N LYS A 39 -0.98 -11.05 -17.04
CA LYS A 39 -0.32 -10.69 -15.77
C LYS A 39 -0.38 -9.19 -15.46
N GLN A 40 -0.21 -8.34 -16.47
CA GLN A 40 -0.26 -6.88 -16.31
C GLN A 40 -1.71 -6.38 -16.13
N LEU A 41 -2.71 -7.07 -16.71
CA LEU A 41 -4.12 -6.77 -16.49
C LEU A 41 -4.53 -7.09 -15.04
N VAL A 42 -4.16 -8.27 -14.54
CA VAL A 42 -4.41 -8.67 -13.14
C VAL A 42 -3.74 -7.68 -12.17
N GLN A 43 -2.48 -7.31 -12.41
CA GLN A 43 -1.78 -6.32 -11.59
C GLN A 43 -2.44 -4.93 -11.63
N LYS A 44 -3.01 -4.53 -12.78
CA LYS A 44 -3.73 -3.28 -12.94
C LYS A 44 -5.07 -3.30 -12.17
N GLU A 45 -5.78 -4.42 -12.19
CA GLU A 45 -7.01 -4.60 -11.42
C GLU A 45 -6.75 -4.63 -9.92
N GLU A 46 -5.68 -5.28 -9.47
CA GLU A 46 -5.28 -5.31 -8.06
C GLU A 46 -4.86 -3.92 -7.54
N THR A 47 -4.15 -3.14 -8.36
CA THR A 47 -3.76 -1.75 -8.01
C THR A 47 -4.93 -0.78 -8.05
N ALA A 48 -5.89 -0.97 -8.97
CA ALA A 48 -7.14 -0.21 -8.94
C ALA A 48 -7.93 -0.52 -7.66
N ARG A 49 -8.08 -1.80 -7.32
CA ARG A 49 -8.80 -2.26 -6.11
C ARG A 49 -8.13 -1.82 -4.81
N SER A 50 -6.81 -1.59 -4.79
CA SER A 50 -6.12 -1.06 -3.63
C SER A 50 -6.26 0.46 -3.49
N THR A 51 -6.61 1.17 -4.56
CA THR A 51 -6.87 2.62 -4.53
C THR A 51 -8.22 2.95 -3.89
N GLU A 52 -9.18 2.02 -3.96
CA GLU A 52 -10.52 2.16 -3.35
C GLU A 52 -10.53 1.87 -1.83
N ARG A 53 -9.43 1.35 -1.28
CA ARG A 53 -9.34 1.05 0.15
C ARG A 53 -8.91 2.27 0.94
N LEU A 54 -9.53 2.46 2.10
CA LEU A 54 -9.21 3.54 3.01
C LEU A 54 -7.84 3.29 3.65
N LYS A 55 -6.92 4.26 3.55
CA LYS A 55 -5.56 4.15 4.09
C LYS A 55 -5.51 4.73 5.50
N VAL A 56 -5.29 3.86 6.47
CA VAL A 56 -5.27 4.19 7.90
C VAL A 56 -3.86 4.08 8.45
N LEU A 57 -3.39 5.14 9.12
CA LEU A 57 -2.12 5.16 9.82
C LEU A 57 -2.35 5.16 11.33
N PHE A 58 -1.89 4.10 11.99
CA PHE A 58 -1.91 3.99 13.45
C PHE A 58 -0.62 4.53 14.06
N VAL A 59 -0.73 5.44 15.03
CA VAL A 59 0.45 6.09 15.63
C VAL A 59 0.48 5.92 17.14
N CYS A 60 1.61 5.43 17.65
CA CYS A 60 1.90 5.43 19.09
C CYS A 60 3.25 6.10 19.39
N SER A 61 3.83 5.84 20.57
CA SER A 61 5.14 6.37 20.95
C SER A 61 6.28 5.66 20.21
N ARG A 62 6.51 4.37 20.50
CA ARG A 62 7.69 3.61 20.01
C ARG A 62 7.43 2.67 18.83
N ASN A 63 6.19 2.56 18.35
CA ASN A 63 5.79 1.58 17.35
C ASN A 63 6.16 0.12 17.74
N GLN A 64 5.86 -0.27 18.99
CA GLN A 64 6.22 -1.60 19.51
C GLN A 64 5.00 -2.46 19.88
N TRP A 65 3.98 -1.88 20.52
CA TRP A 65 2.84 -2.64 21.06
C TRP A 65 1.51 -2.22 20.42
N ARG A 66 0.95 -1.08 20.85
CA ARG A 66 -0.39 -0.62 20.45
C ARG A 66 -0.58 -0.44 18.95
N SER A 67 0.26 0.36 18.29
CA SER A 67 0.11 0.63 16.86
C SER A 67 0.44 -0.56 15.97
N PRO A 68 1.46 -1.41 16.25
CA PRO A 68 1.64 -2.65 15.50
C PRO A 68 0.49 -3.65 15.67
N THR A 69 -0.12 -3.73 16.86
CA THR A 69 -1.29 -4.58 17.10
C THR A 69 -2.48 -4.12 16.25
N ALA A 70 -2.79 -2.83 16.25
CA ALA A 70 -3.85 -2.28 15.40
C ALA A 70 -3.59 -2.53 13.91
N GLU A 71 -2.35 -2.32 13.44
CA GLU A 71 -1.99 -2.63 12.06
C GLU A 71 -2.24 -4.10 11.73
N GLN A 72 -1.77 -5.02 12.58
CA GLN A 72 -1.91 -6.46 12.36
C GLN A 72 -3.36 -6.93 12.39
N LEU A 73 -4.17 -6.37 13.28
CA LEU A 73 -5.60 -6.66 13.40
C LEU A 73 -6.33 -6.31 12.10
N TRP A 74 -6.10 -5.10 11.59
CA TRP A 74 -6.82 -4.56 10.45
C TRP A 74 -6.19 -4.86 9.08
N ARG A 75 -4.98 -5.46 9.04
CA ARG A 75 -4.26 -5.77 7.79
C ARG A 75 -5.06 -6.69 6.85
N LYS A 76 -5.91 -7.55 7.41
CA LYS A 76 -6.73 -8.51 6.64
C LYS A 76 -8.06 -7.93 6.18
N HIS A 77 -8.41 -6.71 6.60
CA HIS A 77 -9.70 -6.13 6.29
C HIS A 77 -9.80 -5.77 4.79
N PRO A 78 -10.87 -6.16 4.07
CA PRO A 78 -10.95 -5.97 2.62
C PRO A 78 -11.03 -4.50 2.21
N GLN A 79 -11.57 -3.63 3.08
CA GLN A 79 -11.79 -2.22 2.80
C GLN A 79 -10.66 -1.30 3.29
N LEU A 80 -9.72 -1.82 4.08
CA LEU A 80 -8.68 -1.02 4.70
C LEU A 80 -7.30 -1.37 4.16
N LEU A 81 -6.44 -0.37 4.12
CA LEU A 81 -4.99 -0.53 4.09
C LEU A 81 -4.43 0.09 5.34
N THR A 82 -3.63 -0.67 6.08
CA THR A 82 -3.13 -0.23 7.37
C THR A 82 -1.62 -0.11 7.38
N ARG A 83 -1.13 0.93 8.04
CA ARG A 83 0.28 1.11 8.41
C ARG A 83 0.36 1.56 9.84
N SER A 84 1.52 1.37 10.46
CA SER A 84 1.80 1.93 11.78
C SER A 84 3.11 2.69 11.84
N GLY A 85 3.18 3.66 12.75
CA GLY A 85 4.38 4.43 13.03
C GLY A 85 4.45 4.89 14.48
N GLY A 86 5.59 5.47 14.85
CA GLY A 86 5.84 6.04 16.16
C GLY A 86 6.25 7.50 16.07
N THR A 87 5.88 8.28 17.09
CA THR A 87 6.30 9.69 17.24
C THR A 87 7.65 9.85 17.93
N SER A 88 8.18 8.79 18.53
CA SER A 88 9.49 8.82 19.17
C SER A 88 10.59 8.66 18.12
N PRO A 89 11.73 9.38 18.23
CA PRO A 89 12.89 9.13 17.37
C PRO A 89 13.47 7.71 17.55
N ASN A 90 13.22 7.08 18.71
CA ASN A 90 13.60 5.70 19.00
C ASN A 90 12.48 4.69 18.65
N ALA A 91 11.50 5.09 17.83
CA ALA A 91 10.49 4.17 17.36
C ALA A 91 11.08 3.16 16.39
N ARG A 92 10.55 1.93 16.38
CA ARG A 92 10.94 0.91 15.40
C ARG A 92 10.72 1.39 13.96
N HIS A 93 9.62 2.10 13.74
CA HIS A 93 9.33 2.84 12.53
C HIS A 93 8.83 4.22 12.95
N THR A 94 9.61 5.26 12.67
CA THR A 94 9.24 6.64 12.97
C THR A 94 8.30 7.14 11.87
N VAL A 95 7.23 7.83 12.25
CA VAL A 95 6.30 8.40 11.26
C VAL A 95 7.06 9.33 10.33
N SER A 96 6.97 9.04 9.03
CA SER A 96 7.60 9.84 7.99
C SER A 96 6.59 10.73 7.26
N VAL A 97 7.11 11.69 6.49
CA VAL A 97 6.29 12.51 5.59
C VAL A 97 5.53 11.63 4.57
N GLU A 98 6.13 10.53 4.13
CA GLU A 98 5.51 9.61 3.18
C GLU A 98 4.31 8.88 3.80
N ASP A 99 4.39 8.52 5.08
CA ASP A 99 3.29 7.86 5.77
C ASP A 99 2.08 8.77 5.90
N ILE A 100 2.30 10.03 6.29
CA ILE A 100 1.23 11.03 6.42
C ILE A 100 0.59 11.31 5.05
N ARG A 101 1.40 11.47 4.01
CA ARG A 101 0.89 11.68 2.64
C ARG A 101 0.09 10.47 2.15
N TRP A 102 0.56 9.27 2.46
CA TRP A 102 -0.11 8.03 2.09
C TRP A 102 -1.44 7.84 2.81
N SER A 103 -1.53 8.23 4.09
CA SER A 103 -2.73 8.02 4.90
C SER A 103 -3.87 8.97 4.54
N ASP A 104 -5.09 8.44 4.48
CA ASP A 104 -6.32 9.22 4.40
C ASP A 104 -6.78 9.60 5.82
N VAL A 105 -6.68 8.66 6.76
CA VAL A 105 -7.07 8.82 8.18
C VAL A 105 -5.91 8.45 9.09
N ILE A 106 -5.68 9.25 10.13
CA ILE A 106 -4.64 9.01 11.13
C ILE A 106 -5.30 8.74 12.48
N LEU A 107 -5.01 7.59 13.07
CA LEU A 107 -5.50 7.17 14.38
C LEU A 107 -4.34 7.17 15.37
N VAL A 108 -4.42 8.03 16.38
CA VAL A 108 -3.39 8.15 17.42
C VAL A 108 -3.88 7.55 18.72
N MET A 109 -2.98 6.92 19.48
CA MET A 109 -3.38 6.25 20.72
C MET A 109 -3.72 7.21 21.86
N GLU A 110 -3.10 8.39 21.90
CA GLU A 110 -3.23 9.34 23.02
C GLU A 110 -3.07 10.77 22.48
N GLU A 111 -3.63 11.76 23.19
CA GLU A 111 -3.55 13.17 22.79
C GLU A 111 -2.10 13.66 22.64
N LYS A 112 -1.18 13.17 23.48
CA LYS A 112 0.25 13.51 23.41
C LYS A 112 0.88 13.19 22.05
N HIS A 113 0.40 12.12 21.39
CA HIS A 113 0.87 11.73 20.07
C HIS A 113 0.35 12.69 18.99
N LYS A 114 -0.90 13.15 19.12
CA LYS A 114 -1.47 14.18 18.23
C LYS A 114 -0.69 15.47 18.33
N SER A 115 -0.42 15.95 19.55
CA SER A 115 0.37 17.17 19.76
C SER A 115 1.76 17.09 19.12
N ARG A 116 2.44 15.95 19.23
CA ARG A 116 3.73 15.70 18.57
C ARG A 116 3.63 15.71 17.05
N LEU A 117 2.65 15.00 16.49
CA LEU A 117 2.41 14.99 15.04
C LEU A 117 2.10 16.39 14.51
N THR A 118 1.25 17.15 15.20
CA THR A 118 0.91 18.52 14.82
C THR A 118 2.13 19.44 14.86
N ALA A 119 3.02 19.27 15.83
CA ALA A 119 4.25 20.07 15.93
C ALA A 119 5.25 19.76 14.80
N GLU A 120 5.42 18.50 14.42
CA GLU A 120 6.39 18.10 13.39
C GLU A 120 5.84 18.26 11.96
N PHE A 121 4.54 17.99 11.75
CA PHE A 121 3.95 17.84 10.42
C PHE A 121 2.79 18.81 10.15
N THR A 122 2.74 19.97 10.81
CA THR A 122 1.62 20.94 10.77
C THR A 122 1.06 21.17 9.35
N ARG A 123 1.94 21.43 8.38
CA ARG A 123 1.54 21.73 6.98
C ARG A 123 0.99 20.52 6.22
N LEU A 124 1.39 19.31 6.60
CA LEU A 124 0.99 18.07 5.93
C LEU A 124 -0.28 17.47 6.52
N LEU A 125 -0.61 17.85 7.75
CA LEU A 125 -1.83 17.48 8.44
C LEU A 125 -3.01 18.39 8.09
N ASP A 126 -2.75 19.54 7.46
CA ASP A 126 -3.79 20.46 7.02
C ASP A 126 -4.72 19.75 6.02
N GLY A 127 -5.99 19.59 6.40
CA GLY A 127 -7.00 18.84 5.63
C GLY A 127 -7.04 17.32 5.88
N LYS A 128 -6.21 16.75 6.76
CA LYS A 128 -6.28 15.32 7.16
C LYS A 128 -7.02 15.13 8.47
N THR A 129 -7.75 14.03 8.60
CA THR A 129 -8.47 13.68 9.82
C THR A 129 -7.56 12.93 10.79
N VAL A 130 -7.42 13.47 12.00
CA VAL A 130 -6.66 12.87 13.08
C VAL A 130 -7.61 12.57 14.24
N HIS A 131 -7.81 11.28 14.54
CA HIS A 131 -8.64 10.84 15.66
C HIS A 131 -7.78 10.26 16.78
N VAL A 132 -8.21 10.50 18.01
CA VAL A 132 -7.54 10.06 19.24
C VAL A 132 -8.36 8.94 19.84
N LEU A 133 -7.74 7.78 20.05
CA LEU A 133 -8.40 6.58 20.61
C LEU A 133 -8.43 6.58 22.14
N ASP A 134 -7.57 7.38 22.77
CA ASP A 134 -7.41 7.48 24.23
C ASP A 134 -7.12 6.14 24.94
N ILE A 135 -6.27 5.32 24.32
CA ILE A 135 -5.84 4.01 24.83
C ILE A 135 -4.51 4.17 25.60
N PRO A 136 -4.44 3.86 26.91
CA PRO A 136 -3.22 4.03 27.71
C PRO A 136 -2.08 3.08 27.28
N ASP A 137 -0.84 3.36 27.71
CA ASP A 137 0.37 2.60 27.30
C ASP A 137 0.68 1.38 28.19
N ASP A 138 -0.35 0.75 28.76
CA ASP A 138 -0.20 -0.35 29.73
C ASP A 138 -0.31 -1.75 29.08
N TYR A 139 -0.51 -1.79 27.76
CA TYR A 139 -0.76 -3.03 27.02
C TYR A 139 0.46 -3.53 26.27
N LYS A 140 0.62 -4.86 26.26
CA LYS A 140 1.64 -5.53 25.45
C LYS A 140 1.14 -5.77 24.03
N PHE A 141 2.07 -6.17 23.16
CA PHE A 141 1.73 -6.54 21.79
C PHE A 141 0.76 -7.73 21.76
N MET A 142 -0.34 -7.58 21.02
CA MET A 142 -1.41 -8.58 20.86
C MET A 142 -2.11 -8.99 22.17
N ASP A 143 -2.14 -8.08 23.14
CA ASP A 143 -2.93 -8.27 24.35
C ASP A 143 -4.43 -8.28 24.04
N LYS A 144 -5.21 -9.08 24.76
CA LYS A 144 -6.63 -9.28 24.48
C LYS A 144 -7.45 -8.02 24.74
N GLU A 145 -7.22 -7.38 25.88
CA GLU A 145 -7.91 -6.13 26.24
C GLU A 145 -7.64 -5.02 25.22
N LEU A 146 -6.40 -4.95 24.72
CA LEU A 146 -6.02 -4.02 23.65
C LEU A 146 -6.78 -4.31 22.35
N ILE A 147 -6.88 -5.57 21.97
CA ILE A 147 -7.61 -5.98 20.75
C ILE A 147 -9.09 -5.61 20.88
N GLU A 148 -9.73 -5.93 22.01
CA GLU A 148 -11.14 -5.64 22.25
C GLU A 148 -11.44 -4.13 22.15
N MET A 149 -10.62 -3.27 22.75
CA MET A 149 -10.78 -1.82 22.62
C MET A 149 -10.59 -1.34 21.17
N LEU A 150 -9.61 -1.88 20.45
CA LEU A 150 -9.39 -1.52 19.05
C LEU A 150 -10.54 -1.97 18.14
N GLU A 151 -11.11 -3.15 18.39
CA GLU A 151 -12.30 -3.66 17.69
C GLU A 151 -13.55 -2.83 17.97
N GLN A 152 -13.65 -2.17 19.12
CA GLN A 152 -14.76 -1.26 19.41
C GLN A 152 -14.55 0.14 18.82
N CYS A 153 -13.37 0.73 19.02
CA CYS A 153 -13.13 2.13 18.65
C CYS A 153 -12.94 2.32 17.14
N VAL A 154 -12.20 1.43 16.47
CA VAL A 154 -11.82 1.64 15.06
C VAL A 154 -13.04 1.60 14.13
N PRO A 155 -13.96 0.62 14.22
CA PRO A 155 -15.19 0.59 13.43
C PRO A 155 -16.07 1.82 13.65
N SER A 156 -16.20 2.26 14.91
CA SER A 156 -17.01 3.42 15.28
C SER A 156 -16.50 4.71 14.64
N ILE A 157 -15.19 4.87 14.51
CA ILE A 157 -14.57 6.06 13.91
C ILE A 157 -14.60 6.00 12.38
N LEU A 158 -14.34 4.83 11.81
CA LEU A 158 -14.21 4.66 10.36
C LEU A 158 -15.56 4.39 9.66
N GLY A 159 -16.62 4.06 10.41
CA GLY A 159 -17.93 3.73 9.86
C GLY A 159 -17.94 2.42 9.07
N ILE A 160 -17.12 1.46 9.48
CA ILE A 160 -17.00 0.13 8.86
C ILE A 160 -17.67 -0.93 9.74
N GLU A 161 -18.25 -1.96 9.14
CA GLU A 161 -18.84 -3.13 9.80
C GLU A 161 -17.93 -4.35 9.72
#